data_AF-A0A2V7W096-F1
#
_entry.id   AF-A0A2V7W096-F1
#
_cell.length_a   1.000
_cell.length_b   1.000
_cell.length_c   1.000
_cell.angle_alpha   90.00
_cell.angle_beta   90.00
_cell.angle_gamma   90.00
#
_symmetry.space_group_name_H-M   'P 1'
#
loop_
_entity.id
_entity.type
_entity.pdbx_description
1 polymer ?
#
loop_
_entity_poly.entity_id
_entity_poly.type
_entity_poly.pdbx_seq_one_letter_code
_entity_poly.pdbx_strand_id
1 'polypeptide(L)'
;MTNIPTSKDVIAFLNERLAARGLPHRVDSIEVLPYVNPMWLSNWNVPQLANVLAREGDIDIQEIIEEEIREARWRFPQVLDEF
;
A
#
# COMPACT_ATOMS: atom_id res chain seq x y z
N MET A 1 -6.41 -17.28 -18.00
CA MET A 1 -5.90 -15.89 -18.08
C MET A 1 -5.35 -15.56 -16.71
N THR A 2 -4.09 -15.13 -16.62
CA THR A 2 -3.49 -14.69 -15.36
C THR A 2 -4.11 -13.35 -15.03
N ASN A 3 -4.97 -13.27 -14.00
CA ASN A 3 -5.54 -12.00 -13.57
C ASN A 3 -4.39 -11.13 -13.05
N ILE A 4 -4.09 -10.05 -13.77
CA ILE A 4 -3.15 -9.03 -13.32
C ILE A 4 -3.83 -8.32 -12.13
N PRO A 5 -3.16 -8.17 -10.97
CA PRO A 5 -3.73 -7.46 -9.84
C PRO A 5 -4.09 -6.01 -10.18
N THR A 6 -5.09 -5.47 -9.50
CA THR A 6 -5.55 -4.07 -9.69
C THR A 6 -5.28 -3.22 -8.45
N SER A 7 -5.51 -1.91 -8.57
CA SER A 7 -5.49 -0.97 -7.45
C SER A 7 -6.36 -1.44 -6.28
N LYS A 8 -7.52 -2.06 -6.56
CA LYS A 8 -8.44 -2.57 -5.53
C LYS A 8 -7.85 -3.72 -4.72
N ASP A 9 -7.07 -4.60 -5.34
CA ASP A 9 -6.42 -5.71 -4.64
C ASP A 9 -5.40 -5.19 -3.62
N VAL A 10 -4.63 -4.17 -3.99
CA VAL A 10 -3.65 -3.53 -3.08
C VAL A 10 -4.37 -2.82 -1.93
N ILE A 11 -5.43 -2.08 -2.24
CA ILE A 11 -6.23 -1.37 -1.24
C ILE A 11 -6.83 -2.34 -0.23
N ALA A 12 -7.42 -3.45 -0.70
CA ALA A 12 -8.00 -4.47 0.15
C ALA A 12 -6.92 -5.10 1.06
N PHE A 13 -5.77 -5.45 0.50
CA PHE A 13 -4.65 -6.02 1.24
C PHE A 13 -4.12 -5.07 2.32
N LEU A 14 -3.86 -3.80 1.97
CA LEU A 14 -3.36 -2.81 2.92
C LEU A 14 -4.37 -2.58 4.06
N ASN A 15 -5.66 -2.45 3.75
CA ASN A 15 -6.69 -2.26 4.77
C ASN A 15 -6.82 -3.46 5.72
N GLU A 16 -6.72 -4.69 5.19
CA GLU A 16 -6.72 -5.91 6.01
C GLU A 16 -5.51 -5.92 6.97
N ARG A 17 -4.33 -5.58 6.47
CA ARG A 17 -3.08 -5.54 7.25
C ARG A 17 -3.10 -4.45 8.31
N LEU A 18 -3.51 -3.23 7.96
CA LEU A 18 -3.64 -2.12 8.90
C LEU A 18 -4.65 -2.43 10.00
N ALA A 19 -5.81 -3.02 9.65
CA ALA A 19 -6.81 -3.45 10.61
C ALA A 19 -6.29 -4.56 11.54
N ALA A 20 -5.54 -5.54 11.01
CA ALA A 20 -4.92 -6.59 11.81
C ALA A 20 -3.87 -6.05 12.81
N ARG A 21 -3.26 -4.90 12.51
CA ARG A 21 -2.36 -4.16 13.41
C ARG A 21 -3.09 -3.21 14.36
N GLY A 22 -4.41 -3.11 14.27
CA GLY A 22 -5.22 -2.19 15.09
C GLY A 22 -5.08 -0.72 14.68
N LEU A 23 -4.53 -0.43 13.51
CA LEU A 23 -4.35 0.94 13.03
C LEU A 23 -5.68 1.48 12.48
N PRO A 24 -6.10 2.70 12.85
CA PRO A 24 -7.39 3.27 12.42
C PRO A 24 -7.36 3.79 10.98
N HIS A 25 -6.25 3.62 10.26
CA HIS A 25 -6.06 4.17 8.93
C HIS A 25 -6.72 3.30 7.88
N ARG A 26 -7.39 3.96 6.94
CA ARG A 26 -8.03 3.33 5.81
C ARG A 26 -7.46 3.93 4.53
N VAL A 27 -7.05 3.07 3.62
CA VAL A 27 -6.65 3.43 2.27
C VAL A 27 -7.91 3.38 1.41
N ASP A 28 -8.31 4.53 0.87
CA ASP A 28 -9.46 4.61 -0.05
C ASP A 28 -9.02 4.56 -1.51
N SER A 29 -7.81 5.02 -1.80
CA SER A 29 -7.24 5.06 -3.14
C SER A 29 -5.72 5.02 -3.11
N ILE A 30 -5.13 4.54 -4.21
CA ILE A 30 -3.68 4.58 -4.45
C ILE A 30 -3.43 5.30 -5.77
N GLU A 31 -2.25 5.87 -5.92
CA GLU A 31 -1.80 6.42 -7.19
C GLU A 31 -1.10 5.32 -7.97
N VAL A 32 -1.68 4.89 -9.09
CA VAL A 32 -1.04 3.97 -10.03
C VAL A 32 -0.34 4.78 -11.11
N LEU A 33 0.96 4.55 -11.28
CA LEU A 33 1.76 5.16 -12.32
C LEU A 33 1.41 4.54 -13.68
N PRO A 34 1.31 5.35 -14.75
CA PRO A 34 0.82 4.92 -16.06
C PRO A 34 1.80 4.02 -16.84
N TYR A 35 2.95 3.69 -16.25
CA TYR A 35 4.00 2.89 -16.88
C TYR A 35 4.42 1.72 -15.98
N VAL A 36 4.75 0.60 -16.62
CA VAL A 36 5.40 -0.54 -15.97
C VAL A 36 6.83 -0.13 -15.63
N ASN A 37 7.18 -0.19 -14.35
CA ASN A 37 8.54 0.15 -13.92
C ASN A 37 9.49 -1.01 -14.28
N PRO A 38 10.51 -0.79 -15.14
CA PRO A 38 11.40 -1.85 -15.61
C PRO A 38 12.29 -2.45 -14.51
N MET A 39 12.37 -1.83 -13.33
CA MET A 39 13.24 -2.24 -12.23
C MET A 39 12.56 -3.16 -11.20
N TRP A 40 11.43 -3.80 -11.54
CA TRP A 40 10.60 -4.57 -10.58
C TRP A 40 10.16 -3.76 -9.34
N LEU A 41 10.22 -2.43 -9.44
CA LEU A 41 9.69 -1.53 -8.43
C LEU A 41 8.16 -1.44 -8.57
N SER A 42 7.48 -1.20 -7.45
CA SER A 42 6.04 -0.97 -7.46
C SER A 42 5.69 0.18 -8.40
N ASN A 43 4.74 -0.04 -9.31
CA ASN A 43 4.21 1.03 -10.15
C ASN A 43 3.13 1.87 -9.44
N TRP A 44 3.01 1.80 -8.11
CA TRP A 44 2.00 2.53 -7.36
C TRP A 44 2.54 3.12 -6.08
N ASN A 45 1.80 4.08 -5.53
CA ASN A 45 2.10 4.76 -4.28
C ASN A 45 0.83 4.98 -3.44
N VAL A 46 0.97 5.15 -2.12
CA VAL A 46 -0.15 5.46 -1.21
C VAL A 46 0.11 6.81 -0.52
N PRO A 47 -0.27 7.94 -1.16
CA PRO A 47 -0.03 9.27 -0.59
C PRO A 47 -0.71 9.48 0.77
N GLN A 48 -1.85 8.82 0.98
CA GLN A 48 -2.65 8.92 2.21
C GLN A 48 -1.87 8.49 3.46
N LEU A 49 -0.86 7.63 3.29
CA LEU A 49 -0.06 7.07 4.38
C LEU A 49 1.36 7.66 4.46
N ALA A 50 1.73 8.58 3.55
CA ALA A 50 3.11 9.06 3.43
C ALA A 50 3.55 10.01 4.55
N ASN A 51 2.62 10.59 5.31
CA ASN A 51 2.90 11.58 6.36
C ASN A 51 2.07 11.31 7.63
N VAL A 52 1.91 10.04 8.00
CA VAL A 52 1.25 9.71 9.25
C VAL A 52 2.22 10.04 10.40
N LEU A 53 2.16 11.28 10.87
CA LEU A 53 2.88 11.72 12.06
C LEU A 53 2.12 11.25 13.32
N ALA A 54 2.00 9.94 13.48
CA ALA A 54 1.36 9.34 14.64
C ALA A 54 2.40 8.62 15.50
N ARG A 55 2.47 8.99 16.78
CA ARG A 55 3.18 8.24 17.82
C ARG A 55 2.14 7.77 18.82
N GLU A 56 2.10 6.48 19.10
CA GLU A 56 1.27 5.90 20.16
C GLU A 56 2.20 5.28 21.20
N GLY A 57 2.47 6.05 22.26
CA GLY A 57 3.51 5.70 23.23
C GLY A 57 4.92 5.77 22.63
N ASP A 58 5.72 4.72 22.82
CA ASP A 58 7.09 4.60 22.28
C ASP A 58 7.14 3.99 20.86
N ILE A 59 5.99 3.64 20.28
CA ILE A 59 5.90 2.98 18.98
C ILE A 59 5.75 4.03 17.88
N ASP A 60 6.61 3.94 16.87
CA ASP A 60 6.53 4.75 15.67
C ASP A 60 5.54 4.09 14.69
N ILE A 61 4.32 4.62 14.59
CA ILE A 61 3.27 4.08 13.71
C ILE A 61 3.71 4.18 12.25
N GLN A 62 4.52 5.19 11.91
CA GLN A 62 5.03 5.37 10.56
C GLN A 62 5.91 4.17 10.14
N GLU A 63 6.73 3.64 11.05
CA GLU A 63 7.59 2.49 10.77
C GLU A 63 6.78 1.22 10.46
N ILE A 64 5.71 0.99 11.23
CA ILE A 64 4.79 -0.14 11.00
C ILE A 64 4.12 0.02 9.63
N ILE A 65 3.60 1.20 9.31
CA ILE A 65 2.95 1.46 8.03
C ILE A 65 3.92 1.24 6.86
N GLU A 66 5.17 1.70 6.99
CA GLU A 66 6.19 1.52 5.96
C GLU A 66 6.56 0.05 5.74
N GLU A 67 6.57 -0.76 6.82
CA GLU A 67 6.74 -2.21 6.72
C GLU A 67 5.59 -2.86 5.94
N GLU A 68 4.35 -2.50 6.26
CA GLU A 68 3.16 -3.01 5.56
C GLU A 68 3.14 -2.60 4.07
N ILE A 69 3.55 -1.37 3.76
CA ILE A 69 3.70 -0.90 2.38
C ILE A 69 4.80 -1.70 1.67
N ARG A 70 5.93 -1.98 2.32
CA ARG A 70 7.03 -2.75 1.73
C ARG A 70 6.60 -4.19 1.39
N GLU A 71 5.88 -4.85 2.28
CA GLU A 71 5.27 -6.16 2.05
C GLU A 71 4.29 -6.12 0.86
N ALA A 72 3.41 -5.12 0.83
CA ALA A 72 2.47 -4.94 -0.28
C ALA A 72 3.18 -4.72 -1.62
N ARG A 73 4.27 -3.94 -1.66
CA ARG A 73 5.07 -3.72 -2.87
C ARG A 73 5.75 -4.98 -3.37
N TRP A 74 6.21 -5.84 -2.46
CA TRP A 74 6.77 -7.14 -2.82
C TRP A 74 5.70 -8.07 -3.40
N ARG A 75 4.49 -8.06 -2.83
CA ARG A 75 3.39 -8.90 -3.28
C ARG A 75 2.77 -8.44 -4.60
N PHE A 76 2.65 -7.12 -4.77
CA PHE A 76 1.99 -6.45 -5.89
C PHE A 76 2.94 -5.44 -6.56
N PRO A 77 4.02 -5.88 -7.22
CA PRO A 77 4.95 -4.95 -7.86
C PRO A 77 4.34 -4.25 -9.07
N GLN A 78 3.37 -4.87 -9.75
CA GLN A 78 2.72 -4.29 -10.92
C GLN A 78 1.21 -4.46 -10.81
N VAL A 79 0.49 -3.35 -10.88
CA VAL A 79 -0.98 -3.34 -10.82
C VAL A 79 -1.57 -2.49 -11.94
N LEU A 80 -2.77 -2.84 -12.36
CA LEU A 80 -3.58 -2.01 -13.26
C LEU A 80 -4.39 -1.00 -12.47
N ASP A 81 -4.57 0.18 -13.06
CA ASP A 81 -5.48 1.18 -12.51
C ASP A 81 -6.93 0.79 -12.83
N GLU A 82 -7.68 0.39 -11.81
CA GLU A 82 -9.13 0.28 -11.89
C GLU A 82 -9.74 1.48 -11.15
N PHE A 83 -10.18 2.48 -11.92
CA PHE A 83 -11.07 3.54 -11.44
C PHE A 83 -12.41 2.98 -10.95
#